data_AF-R9LW49-F1
#
_entry.id   AF-R9LW49-F1
#
_cell.length_a   1.000
_cell.length_b   1.000
_cell.length_c   1.000
_cell.angle_alpha   90.00
_cell.angle_beta   90.00
_cell.angle_gamma   90.00
#
_symmetry.space_group_name_H-M   'P 1'
#
loop_
_entity.id
_entity.type
_entity.pdbx_description
1 polymer ?
#
loop_
_entity_poly.entity_id
_entity_poly.type
_entity_poly.pdbx_seq_one_letter_code
_entity_poly.pdbx_strand_id
1 'polypeptide(L)'
;MQNGKRKSAAIASAAIIMGVAILISGHAEVKGESPNVPPADAPALTIIQTPPAPPPTADPLPMDNARELWSVERDKQDTPLLSADLDATTQWAIYDVCDRDNQLFCTVMAIAWKESLYQTDIIGDGGDSIGMMQINTRWNTDRMERLGVTDLTDPVQSAMVAVDLLRELAETFDSGISDTTTLMAYNMGPTGAKRAMDAGTYETTYTQEVIAMLQTYLQEMEGSHD
;
A
#
# COMPACT_ATOMS: atom_id res chain seq x y z
N MET A 1 -12.77 55.89 -9.11
CA MET A 1 -13.15 54.77 -8.22
C MET A 1 -13.94 53.75 -9.03
N GLN A 2 -13.27 52.72 -9.54
CA GLN A 2 -13.91 51.56 -10.15
C GLN A 2 -13.29 50.30 -9.57
N ASN A 3 -14.18 49.47 -9.03
CA ASN A 3 -13.95 48.33 -8.17
C ASN A 3 -13.87 47.08 -9.06
N GLY A 4 -12.67 46.61 -9.36
CA GLY A 4 -12.44 45.41 -10.16
C GLY A 4 -12.40 44.16 -9.29
N LYS A 5 -13.57 43.54 -9.08
CA LYS A 5 -13.69 42.22 -8.43
C LYS A 5 -12.89 41.16 -9.21
N ARG A 6 -11.84 40.62 -8.60
CA ARG A 6 -11.16 39.40 -9.06
C ARG A 6 -12.13 38.23 -8.86
N LYS A 7 -12.56 37.61 -9.95
CA LYS A 7 -13.31 36.34 -9.90
C LYS A 7 -12.29 35.21 -9.81
N SER A 8 -12.21 34.56 -8.65
CA SER A 8 -11.53 33.28 -8.49
C SER A 8 -12.34 32.21 -9.24
N ALA A 9 -11.73 31.59 -10.24
CA ALA A 9 -12.27 30.39 -10.86
C ALA A 9 -11.82 29.19 -10.01
N ALA A 10 -12.77 28.61 -9.27
CA ALA A 10 -12.59 27.31 -8.65
C ALA A 10 -12.59 26.25 -9.76
N ILE A 11 -11.48 25.53 -9.91
CA ILE A 11 -11.38 24.36 -10.78
C ILE A 11 -12.01 23.21 -10.01
N ALA A 12 -13.23 22.84 -10.37
CA ALA A 12 -13.88 21.64 -9.87
C ALA A 12 -13.32 20.45 -10.66
N SER A 13 -12.43 19.68 -10.04
CA SER A 13 -11.95 18.41 -10.57
C SER A 13 -13.05 17.37 -10.42
N ALA A 14 -13.75 17.06 -11.51
CA ALA A 14 -14.70 15.96 -11.58
C ALA A 14 -13.93 14.66 -11.82
N ALA A 15 -13.87 13.80 -10.80
CA ALA A 15 -13.39 12.43 -10.94
C ALA A 15 -14.35 11.64 -11.83
N ILE A 16 -13.90 11.21 -13.00
CA ILE A 16 -14.61 10.27 -13.86
C ILE A 16 -14.07 8.88 -13.51
N ILE A 17 -14.74 8.21 -12.57
CA ILE A 17 -14.56 6.78 -12.34
C ILE A 17 -15.35 6.06 -13.44
N MET A 18 -14.67 5.44 -14.40
CA MET A 18 -15.29 4.57 -15.39
C MET A 18 -14.79 3.14 -15.21
N GLY A 19 -15.31 2.49 -14.17
CA GLY A 19 -15.29 1.02 -14.02
C GLY A 19 -16.64 0.47 -14.45
N VAL A 20 -16.68 -0.32 -15.53
CA VAL A 20 -17.88 -1.02 -16.00
C VAL A 20 -18.01 -2.34 -15.24
N ALA A 21 -18.96 -2.41 -14.29
CA ALA A 21 -19.31 -3.65 -13.59
C ALA A 21 -20.64 -4.23 -14.12
N ILE A 22 -20.60 -5.49 -14.55
CA ILE A 22 -21.77 -6.29 -14.95
C ILE A 22 -22.31 -7.00 -13.71
N LEU A 23 -23.54 -6.65 -13.31
CA LEU A 23 -24.28 -7.23 -12.19
C LEU A 23 -24.85 -8.61 -12.55
N ILE A 24 -24.65 -9.61 -11.68
CA ILE A 24 -25.59 -10.74 -11.53
C ILE A 24 -25.81 -11.04 -10.04
N SER A 25 -27.07 -10.87 -9.63
CA SER A 25 -27.62 -11.08 -8.29
C SER A 25 -27.71 -12.57 -7.91
N GLY A 26 -27.60 -12.84 -6.59
CA GLY A 26 -27.97 -14.12 -6.00
C GLY A 26 -27.94 -14.07 -4.47
N HIS A 27 -29.01 -13.54 -3.84
CA HIS A 27 -29.28 -13.68 -2.41
C HIS A 27 -29.88 -15.05 -2.10
N ALA A 28 -29.40 -15.68 -1.03
CA ALA A 28 -30.17 -16.65 -0.25
C ALA A 28 -29.84 -16.48 1.24
N GLU A 29 -30.76 -15.83 1.95
CA GLU A 29 -30.83 -15.71 3.39
C GLU A 29 -31.45 -17.00 3.97
N VAL A 30 -30.82 -17.59 4.99
CA VAL A 30 -31.46 -18.65 5.80
C VAL A 30 -31.53 -18.17 7.25
N LYS A 31 -32.77 -17.98 7.70
CA LYS A 31 -33.18 -17.58 9.04
C LYS A 31 -33.76 -18.79 9.79
N GLY A 32 -33.32 -18.96 11.03
CA GLY A 32 -34.08 -19.55 12.14
C GLY A 32 -33.92 -21.06 12.36
N GLU A 33 -33.39 -21.46 13.52
CA GLU A 33 -34.18 -21.88 14.70
C GLU A 33 -33.22 -22.50 15.75
N SER A 34 -33.34 -22.06 17.01
CA SER A 34 -32.57 -22.55 18.17
C SER A 34 -33.38 -23.60 18.93
N PRO A 35 -32.81 -24.79 19.24
CA PRO A 35 -33.39 -25.68 20.25
C PRO A 35 -32.67 -25.56 21.60
N ASN A 36 -33.43 -25.10 22.59
CA ASN A 36 -33.13 -25.06 24.02
C ASN A 36 -33.03 -26.49 24.59
N VAL A 37 -31.92 -26.85 25.26
CA VAL A 37 -31.75 -28.11 26.00
C VAL A 37 -31.53 -27.77 27.50
N PRO A 38 -32.32 -28.34 28.44
CA PRO A 38 -32.23 -28.11 29.88
C PRO A 38 -31.01 -28.79 30.54
N PRO A 39 -30.63 -28.40 31.78
CA PRO A 39 -29.25 -28.42 32.25
C PRO A 39 -28.78 -29.82 32.70
N ALA A 40 -27.54 -30.16 32.33
CA ALA A 40 -26.83 -31.32 32.86
C ALA A 40 -25.95 -30.89 34.04
N ASP A 41 -26.07 -31.63 35.14
CA ASP A 41 -25.34 -31.45 36.40
C ASP A 41 -23.83 -31.34 36.20
N ALA A 42 -23.26 -30.20 36.59
CA ALA A 42 -21.82 -30.00 36.67
C ALA A 42 -21.28 -30.62 37.98
N PRO A 43 -20.26 -31.50 37.94
CA PRO A 43 -19.52 -31.83 39.16
C PRO A 43 -18.73 -30.59 39.61
N ALA A 44 -18.84 -30.26 40.90
CA ALA A 44 -18.14 -29.16 41.53
C ALA A 44 -16.61 -29.25 41.32
N LEU A 45 -16.06 -28.30 40.54
CA LEU A 45 -14.62 -28.08 40.47
C LEU A 45 -14.16 -27.44 41.77
N THR A 46 -13.32 -28.15 42.52
CA THR A 46 -12.57 -27.60 43.66
C THR A 46 -11.65 -26.49 43.15
N ILE A 47 -11.95 -25.24 43.50
CA ILE A 47 -11.07 -24.09 43.24
C ILE A 47 -9.90 -24.17 44.22
N ILE A 48 -8.73 -24.58 43.73
CA ILE A 48 -7.46 -24.34 44.40
C ILE A 48 -7.11 -22.88 44.08
N GLN A 49 -7.25 -21.98 45.06
CA GLN A 49 -6.74 -20.62 44.93
C GLN A 49 -5.21 -20.66 45.04
N THR A 50 -4.52 -20.61 43.90
CA THR A 50 -3.10 -20.29 43.85
C THR A 50 -2.93 -18.80 44.20
N PRO A 51 -2.01 -18.41 45.09
CA PRO A 51 -1.69 -16.99 45.32
C PRO A 51 -1.30 -16.31 44.00
N PRO A 52 -1.62 -15.03 43.80
CA PRO A 52 -1.21 -14.31 42.59
C PRO A 52 0.32 -14.29 42.52
N ALA A 53 0.86 -14.71 41.37
CA ALA A 53 2.27 -14.54 41.08
C ALA A 53 2.58 -13.02 41.09
N PRO A 54 3.73 -12.60 41.65
CA PRO A 54 4.18 -11.22 41.47
C PRO A 54 4.32 -10.94 39.97
N PRO A 55 4.12 -9.67 39.52
CA PRO A 55 4.32 -9.32 38.13
C PRO A 55 5.74 -9.74 37.71
N PRO A 56 5.93 -10.27 36.49
CA PRO A 56 7.26 -10.56 36.01
C PRO A 56 8.06 -9.27 36.10
N THR A 57 9.05 -9.28 36.98
CA THR A 57 10.06 -8.23 36.98
C THR A 57 10.74 -8.41 35.63
N ALA A 58 10.52 -7.48 34.70
CA ALA A 58 11.19 -7.52 33.42
C ALA A 58 12.69 -7.55 33.72
N ASP A 59 13.32 -8.69 33.49
CA ASP A 59 14.76 -8.78 33.49
C ASP A 59 15.27 -7.68 32.53
N PRO A 60 16.29 -6.90 32.91
CA PRO A 60 16.88 -5.93 32.00
C PRO A 60 17.26 -6.66 30.72
N LEU A 61 16.73 -6.19 29.59
CA LEU A 61 17.10 -6.71 28.27
C LEU A 61 18.64 -6.77 28.19
N PRO A 62 19.24 -7.92 27.82
CA PRO A 62 20.68 -8.09 27.82
C PRO A 62 21.32 -7.03 26.92
N MET A 63 22.21 -6.20 27.48
CA MET A 63 22.73 -4.95 26.91
C MET A 63 23.28 -5.01 25.47
N ASP A 64 23.54 -6.20 24.94
CA ASP A 64 23.93 -6.39 23.53
C ASP A 64 22.78 -6.08 22.56
N ASN A 65 21.53 -6.37 22.93
CA ASN A 65 20.37 -6.08 22.08
C ASN A 65 19.98 -4.60 22.07
N ALA A 66 20.19 -3.88 23.18
CA ALA A 66 19.85 -2.46 23.28
C ALA A 66 20.76 -1.64 22.36
N ARG A 67 22.02 -2.02 22.22
CA ARG A 67 22.96 -1.35 21.30
C ARG A 67 22.62 -1.61 19.84
N GLU A 68 22.25 -2.84 19.47
CA GLU A 68 21.79 -3.15 18.10
C GLU A 68 20.45 -2.48 17.78
N LEU A 69 19.48 -2.50 18.70
CA LEU A 69 18.21 -1.79 18.55
C LEU A 69 18.45 -0.28 18.40
N TRP A 70 19.33 0.31 19.22
CA TRP A 70 19.69 1.73 19.10
C TRP A 70 20.49 2.05 17.85
N SER A 71 21.23 1.08 17.29
CA SER A 71 21.88 1.22 15.98
C SER A 71 20.86 1.21 14.85
N VAL A 72 19.89 0.29 14.87
CA VAL A 72 18.80 0.23 13.87
C VAL A 72 17.88 1.46 13.96
N GLU A 73 17.55 1.92 15.17
CA GLU A 73 16.75 3.14 15.38
C GLU A 73 17.51 4.41 14.93
N ARG A 74 18.83 4.45 15.14
CA ARG A 74 19.69 5.57 14.69
C ARG A 74 19.86 5.58 13.17
N ASP A 75 20.05 4.43 12.54
CA ASP A 75 20.09 4.32 11.07
C ASP A 75 18.75 4.74 10.42
N LYS A 76 17.63 4.59 11.16
CA LYS A 76 16.30 5.14 10.81
C LYS A 76 16.12 6.62 11.16
N GLN A 77 17.08 7.27 11.81
CA GLN A 77 17.00 8.69 12.14
C GLN A 77 17.72 9.55 11.08
N ASP A 78 18.68 8.95 10.37
CA ASP A 78 19.57 9.65 9.42
C ASP A 78 19.26 9.38 7.94
N THR A 79 18.30 8.50 7.57
CA THR A 79 17.87 8.43 6.15
C THR A 79 16.74 9.43 5.90
N PRO A 80 16.80 10.15 4.78
CA PRO A 80 15.75 11.08 4.40
C PRO A 80 14.42 10.36 4.19
N LEU A 81 13.34 10.96 4.68
CA LEU A 81 11.97 10.57 4.35
C LEU A 81 11.37 11.56 3.37
N LEU A 82 10.41 11.08 2.60
CA LEU A 82 9.73 11.89 1.59
C LEU A 82 8.69 12.78 2.25
N SER A 83 8.41 13.92 1.61
CA SER A 83 7.32 14.83 1.90
C SER A 83 5.98 14.25 1.43
N ALA A 84 5.66 13.06 1.93
CA ALA A 84 4.43 12.31 1.69
C ALA A 84 3.47 12.45 2.88
N ASP A 85 2.16 12.39 2.61
CA ASP A 85 1.13 12.33 3.67
C ASP A 85 1.01 10.89 4.21
N LEU A 86 2.14 10.38 4.72
CA LEU A 86 2.29 9.04 5.26
C LEU A 86 3.28 9.10 6.42
N ASP A 87 2.97 8.43 7.53
CA ASP A 87 3.81 8.53 8.72
C ASP A 87 5.20 7.93 8.50
N ALA A 88 6.18 8.44 9.25
CA ALA A 88 7.58 8.03 9.13
C ALA A 88 7.77 6.53 9.30
N THR A 89 7.08 5.90 10.25
CA THR A 89 7.25 4.46 10.53
C THR A 89 6.83 3.62 9.33
N THR A 90 5.71 3.98 8.72
CA THR A 90 5.24 3.34 7.50
C THR A 90 6.17 3.58 6.32
N GLN A 91 6.64 4.82 6.10
CA GLN A 91 7.60 5.11 5.04
C GLN A 91 8.88 4.27 5.18
N TRP A 92 9.41 4.14 6.40
CA TRP A 92 10.57 3.29 6.68
C TRP A 92 10.33 1.82 6.39
N ALA A 93 9.18 1.30 6.77
CA ALA A 93 8.83 -0.09 6.50
C ALA A 93 8.72 -0.35 4.99
N ILE A 94 8.16 0.59 4.22
CA ILE A 94 8.11 0.51 2.76
C ILE A 94 9.52 0.62 2.17
N TYR A 95 10.39 1.47 2.71
CA TYR A 95 11.77 1.57 2.28
C TYR A 95 12.55 0.28 2.49
N ASP A 96 12.32 -0.39 3.64
CA ASP A 96 12.88 -1.72 3.92
C ASP A 96 12.34 -2.79 2.93
N VAL A 97 11.04 -2.74 2.57
CA VAL A 97 10.45 -3.59 1.50
C VAL A 97 11.10 -3.34 0.14
N CYS A 98 11.55 -2.10 -0.12
CA CYS A 98 12.26 -1.72 -1.33
C CYS A 98 13.76 -2.04 -1.28
N ASP A 99 14.21 -2.89 -0.34
CA ASP A 99 15.63 -3.22 -0.11
C ASP A 99 16.52 -1.98 0.11
N ARG A 100 15.91 -0.90 0.62
CA ARG A 100 16.55 0.42 0.78
C ARG A 100 17.14 0.98 -0.52
N ASP A 101 16.52 0.65 -1.66
CA ASP A 101 16.83 1.23 -2.96
C ASP A 101 16.03 2.53 -3.17
N ASN A 102 16.74 3.67 -3.27
CA ASN A 102 16.12 4.98 -3.44
C ASN A 102 15.23 5.08 -4.68
N GLN A 103 15.63 4.46 -5.80
CA GLN A 103 14.89 4.53 -7.06
C GLN A 103 13.57 3.78 -6.94
N LEU A 104 13.60 2.55 -6.44
CA LEU A 104 12.43 1.71 -6.22
C LEU A 104 11.50 2.35 -5.19
N PHE A 105 12.04 2.81 -4.06
CA PHE A 105 11.26 3.46 -3.01
C PHE A 105 10.54 4.72 -3.51
N CYS A 106 11.25 5.63 -4.17
CA CYS A 106 10.64 6.83 -4.73
C CYS A 106 9.61 6.47 -5.82
N THR A 107 9.83 5.42 -6.60
CA THR A 107 8.87 4.96 -7.63
C THR A 107 7.58 4.45 -6.98
N VAL A 108 7.70 3.60 -5.95
CA VAL A 108 6.58 3.05 -5.20
C VAL A 108 5.78 4.15 -4.52
N MET A 109 6.46 5.14 -3.92
CA MET A 109 5.82 6.29 -3.28
C MET A 109 5.13 7.22 -4.30
N ALA A 110 5.72 7.42 -5.47
CA ALA A 110 5.08 8.17 -6.56
C ALA A 110 3.82 7.46 -7.10
N ILE A 111 3.83 6.12 -7.17
CA ILE A 111 2.64 5.32 -7.50
C ILE A 111 1.57 5.48 -6.43
N ALA A 112 1.90 5.32 -5.14
CA ALA A 112 0.95 5.54 -4.03
C ALA A 112 0.28 6.92 -4.07
N TRP A 113 1.07 7.97 -4.36
CA TRP A 113 0.52 9.30 -4.56
C TRP A 113 -0.49 9.34 -5.71
N LYS A 114 -0.13 8.74 -6.85
CA LYS A 114 -0.97 8.76 -8.05
C LYS A 114 -2.25 7.93 -7.90
N GLU A 115 -2.16 6.78 -7.24
CA GLU A 115 -3.24 5.80 -7.11
C GLU A 115 -4.28 6.21 -6.06
N SER A 116 -3.84 6.69 -4.89
CA SER A 116 -4.75 6.94 -3.78
C SER A 116 -4.51 8.22 -3.01
N LEU A 117 -3.49 9.01 -3.38
CA LEU A 117 -2.98 10.11 -2.56
C LEU A 117 -2.64 9.62 -1.14
N TYR A 118 -2.00 8.46 -1.04
CA TYR A 118 -1.62 7.79 0.22
C TYR A 118 -2.78 7.28 1.09
N GLN A 119 -4.03 7.39 0.64
CA GLN A 119 -5.16 6.79 1.37
C GLN A 119 -5.08 5.27 1.31
N THR A 120 -5.14 4.62 2.47
CA THR A 120 -4.82 3.19 2.60
C THR A 120 -6.03 2.26 2.46
N ASP A 121 -7.26 2.78 2.53
CA ASP A 121 -8.50 1.99 2.54
C ASP A 121 -9.38 2.21 1.28
N ILE A 122 -8.84 2.84 0.25
CA ILE A 122 -9.56 3.10 -1.00
C ILE A 122 -9.83 1.80 -1.77
N ILE A 123 -11.06 1.70 -2.29
CA ILE A 123 -11.50 0.63 -3.18
C ILE A 123 -11.79 1.24 -4.56
N GLY A 124 -11.02 0.84 -5.56
CA GLY A 124 -11.14 1.26 -6.95
C GLY A 124 -11.70 0.17 -7.86
N ASP A 125 -11.76 0.48 -9.16
CA ASP A 125 -12.15 -0.44 -10.23
C ASP A 125 -13.44 -1.24 -9.99
N GLY A 126 -14.43 -0.62 -9.34
CA GLY A 126 -15.72 -1.26 -9.06
C GLY A 126 -15.64 -2.36 -7.98
N GLY A 127 -14.58 -2.39 -7.18
CA GLY A 127 -14.39 -3.37 -6.10
C GLY A 127 -13.12 -4.21 -6.24
N ASP A 128 -12.48 -4.20 -7.41
CA ASP A 128 -11.40 -5.14 -7.72
C ASP A 128 -10.03 -4.67 -7.23
N SER A 129 -9.81 -3.36 -7.10
CA SER A 129 -8.52 -2.77 -6.73
C SER A 129 -8.56 -2.19 -5.32
N ILE A 130 -7.62 -2.59 -4.45
CA ILE A 130 -7.66 -2.27 -3.02
C ILE A 130 -6.38 -1.59 -2.56
N GLY A 131 -6.56 -0.60 -1.68
CA GLY A 131 -5.51 -0.05 -0.84
C GLY A 131 -4.70 1.05 -1.49
N MET A 132 -3.61 1.42 -0.83
CA MET A 132 -2.78 2.57 -1.21
C MET A 132 -2.20 2.47 -2.62
N MET A 133 -1.82 1.26 -3.04
CA MET A 133 -1.24 1.00 -4.37
C MET A 133 -2.28 0.58 -5.41
N GLN A 134 -3.57 0.61 -5.07
CA GLN A 134 -4.69 0.15 -5.89
C GLN A 134 -4.43 -1.22 -6.55
N ILE A 135 -4.07 -2.20 -5.72
CA ILE A 135 -3.74 -3.55 -6.19
C ILE A 135 -5.00 -4.27 -6.64
N ASN A 136 -5.05 -4.62 -7.93
CA ASN A 136 -6.16 -5.40 -8.49
C ASN A 136 -6.09 -6.87 -8.03
N THR A 137 -7.04 -7.25 -7.17
CA THR A 137 -7.11 -8.57 -6.51
C THR A 137 -7.39 -9.71 -7.49
N ARG A 138 -8.12 -9.46 -8.58
CA ARG A 138 -8.40 -10.47 -9.61
C ARG A 138 -7.13 -11.05 -10.22
N TRP A 139 -6.08 -10.24 -10.36
CA TRP A 139 -4.83 -10.64 -11.01
C TRP A 139 -3.69 -10.90 -10.02
N ASN A 140 -3.80 -10.41 -8.78
CA ASN A 140 -2.72 -10.50 -7.79
C ASN A 140 -3.02 -11.43 -6.60
N THR A 141 -4.12 -12.19 -6.61
CA THR A 141 -4.44 -13.15 -5.52
C THR A 141 -3.29 -14.15 -5.29
N ASP A 142 -2.82 -14.84 -6.34
CA ASP A 142 -1.71 -15.79 -6.22
C ASP A 142 -0.40 -15.11 -5.76
N ARG A 143 -0.22 -13.83 -6.12
CA ARG A 143 0.94 -13.03 -5.68
C ARG A 143 0.86 -12.74 -4.18
N MET A 144 -0.32 -12.33 -3.71
CA MET A 144 -0.58 -12.09 -2.29
C MET A 144 -0.33 -13.36 -1.47
N GLU A 145 -0.82 -14.51 -1.91
CA GLU A 145 -0.59 -15.79 -1.23
C GLU A 145 0.90 -16.14 -1.14
N ARG A 146 1.66 -15.99 -2.22
CA ARG A 146 3.12 -16.24 -2.22
C ARG A 146 3.89 -15.30 -1.29
N LEU A 147 3.45 -14.05 -1.18
CA LEU A 147 4.07 -13.03 -0.33
C LEU A 147 3.58 -13.08 1.11
N GLY A 148 2.56 -13.89 1.43
CA GLY A 148 1.92 -13.93 2.74
C GLY A 148 1.12 -12.66 3.06
N VAL A 149 0.68 -11.92 2.04
CA VAL A 149 -0.13 -10.71 2.19
C VAL A 149 -1.60 -11.08 2.39
N THR A 150 -2.19 -10.59 3.47
CA THR A 150 -3.58 -10.89 3.84
C THR A 150 -4.48 -9.65 3.88
N ASP A 151 -3.88 -8.45 3.93
CA ASP A 151 -4.61 -7.20 4.05
C ASP A 151 -3.97 -6.12 3.17
N LEU A 152 -4.65 -5.72 2.10
CA LEU A 152 -4.18 -4.65 1.20
C LEU A 152 -4.47 -3.24 1.76
N THR A 153 -5.24 -3.12 2.84
CA THR A 153 -5.44 -1.84 3.53
C THR A 153 -4.29 -1.49 4.47
N ASP A 154 -3.40 -2.46 4.75
CA ASP A 154 -2.08 -2.22 5.30
C ASP A 154 -1.16 -1.65 4.20
N PRO A 155 -0.66 -0.42 4.35
CA PRO A 155 0.15 0.24 3.32
C PRO A 155 1.47 -0.48 3.02
N VAL A 156 2.07 -1.17 3.99
CA VAL A 156 3.32 -1.92 3.79
C VAL A 156 3.03 -3.18 2.99
N GLN A 157 1.97 -3.90 3.32
CA GLN A 157 1.55 -5.07 2.53
C GLN A 157 1.10 -4.69 1.12
N SER A 158 0.40 -3.56 0.96
CA SER A 158 0.06 -2.99 -0.35
C SER A 158 1.33 -2.72 -1.17
N ALA A 159 2.36 -2.12 -0.55
CA ALA A 159 3.65 -1.88 -1.18
C ALA A 159 4.41 -3.17 -1.53
N MET A 160 4.36 -4.21 -0.69
CA MET A 160 4.99 -5.51 -0.99
C MET A 160 4.48 -6.09 -2.31
N VAL A 161 3.15 -6.06 -2.52
CA VAL A 161 2.55 -6.55 -3.76
C VAL A 161 2.92 -5.66 -4.95
N ALA A 162 2.93 -4.34 -4.76
CA ALA A 162 3.34 -3.40 -5.81
C ALA A 162 4.79 -3.60 -6.25
N VAL A 163 5.72 -3.76 -5.29
CA VAL A 163 7.15 -3.98 -5.57
C VAL A 163 7.37 -5.27 -6.36
N ASP A 164 6.75 -6.37 -5.93
CA ASP A 164 6.87 -7.66 -6.61
C ASP A 164 6.27 -7.60 -8.02
N LEU A 165 5.13 -6.93 -8.19
CA LEU A 165 4.52 -6.69 -9.50
C LEU A 165 5.42 -5.82 -10.40
N LEU A 166 5.96 -4.71 -9.91
CA LEU A 166 6.85 -3.84 -10.69
C LEU A 166 8.09 -4.56 -11.20
N ARG A 167 8.69 -5.42 -10.38
CA ARG A 167 9.84 -6.25 -10.77
C ARG A 167 9.46 -7.21 -11.90
N GLU A 168 8.34 -7.93 -11.76
CA GLU A 168 7.85 -8.82 -12.82
C GLU A 168 7.55 -8.07 -14.12
N LEU A 169 6.96 -6.87 -14.04
CA LEU A 169 6.66 -6.05 -15.20
C LEU A 169 7.93 -5.55 -15.89
N ALA A 170 8.90 -5.03 -15.12
CA ALA A 170 10.19 -4.60 -15.63
C ALA A 170 10.92 -5.74 -16.38
N GLU A 171 10.94 -6.94 -15.79
CA GLU A 171 11.49 -8.14 -16.42
C GLU A 171 10.71 -8.55 -17.69
N THR A 172 9.39 -8.53 -17.64
CA THR A 172 8.52 -8.93 -18.75
C THR A 172 8.71 -8.05 -19.98
N PHE A 173 8.98 -6.77 -19.78
CA PHE A 173 9.12 -5.77 -20.84
C PHE A 173 10.58 -5.44 -21.19
N ASP A 174 11.57 -6.06 -20.53
CA ASP A 174 12.99 -5.72 -20.67
C ASP A 174 13.22 -4.20 -20.48
N SER A 175 12.61 -3.64 -19.43
CA SER A 175 12.62 -2.22 -19.11
C SER A 175 13.01 -1.95 -17.66
N GLY A 176 13.39 -0.71 -17.34
CA GLY A 176 13.62 -0.27 -15.96
C GLY A 176 12.33 -0.22 -15.15
N ILE A 177 12.44 -0.37 -13.82
CA ILE A 177 11.30 -0.34 -12.89
C ILE A 177 10.48 0.96 -13.00
N SER A 178 11.16 2.09 -13.19
CA SER A 178 10.54 3.41 -13.32
C SER A 178 10.30 3.85 -14.77
N ASP A 179 10.58 2.98 -15.74
CA ASP A 179 10.43 3.33 -17.16
C ASP A 179 8.94 3.43 -17.53
N THR A 180 8.65 4.29 -18.50
CA THR A 180 7.28 4.52 -18.98
C THR A 180 6.56 3.23 -19.36
N THR A 181 7.25 2.26 -19.96
CA THR A 181 6.67 0.96 -20.33
C THR A 181 6.19 0.18 -19.09
N THR A 182 7.02 0.09 -18.05
CA THR A 182 6.68 -0.59 -16.79
C THR A 182 5.50 0.10 -16.10
N LEU A 183 5.51 1.44 -16.04
CA LEU A 183 4.44 2.22 -15.42
C LEU A 183 3.12 2.16 -16.21
N MET A 184 3.19 2.11 -17.54
CA MET A 184 2.01 1.82 -18.37
C MET A 184 1.48 0.43 -18.03
N ALA A 185 2.34 -0.59 -17.98
CA ALA A 185 1.93 -1.96 -17.69
C ALA A 185 1.35 -2.12 -16.28
N TYR A 186 1.80 -1.33 -15.30
CA TYR A 186 1.21 -1.27 -13.97
C TYR A 186 -0.24 -0.76 -14.03
N ASN A 187 -0.44 0.41 -14.64
CA ASN A 187 -1.76 1.08 -14.70
C ASN A 187 -2.80 0.33 -15.54
N MET A 188 -2.44 -0.17 -16.73
CA MET A 188 -3.41 -0.77 -17.67
C MET A 188 -3.21 -2.28 -17.90
N GLY A 189 -2.35 -2.91 -17.10
CA GLY A 189 -1.95 -4.31 -17.25
C GLY A 189 -1.00 -4.55 -18.44
N PRO A 190 -0.24 -5.67 -18.44
CA PRO A 190 0.71 -5.99 -19.52
C PRO A 190 0.07 -6.02 -20.91
N THR A 191 -1.10 -6.66 -21.02
CA THR A 191 -1.84 -6.74 -22.29
C THR A 191 -2.31 -5.37 -22.77
N GLY A 192 -2.75 -4.50 -21.84
CA GLY A 192 -3.16 -3.13 -22.16
C GLY A 192 -1.98 -2.30 -22.65
N ALA A 193 -0.85 -2.35 -21.94
CA ALA A 193 0.35 -1.62 -22.31
C ALA A 193 0.87 -2.06 -23.68
N LYS A 194 0.92 -3.37 -23.95
CA LYS A 194 1.29 -3.89 -25.26
C LYS A 194 0.38 -3.35 -26.37
N ARG A 195 -0.94 -3.38 -26.17
CA ARG A 195 -1.90 -2.85 -27.14
C ARG A 195 -1.74 -1.35 -27.37
N ALA A 196 -1.43 -0.58 -26.32
CA ALA A 196 -1.18 0.86 -26.42
C ALA A 196 0.09 1.15 -27.23
N MET A 197 1.18 0.44 -26.97
CA MET A 197 2.44 0.58 -27.70
C MET A 197 2.31 0.15 -29.17
N ASP A 198 1.62 -0.96 -29.44
CA ASP A 198 1.32 -1.42 -30.81
C ASP A 198 0.48 -0.37 -31.58
N ALA A 199 -0.30 0.46 -30.88
CA ALA A 199 -1.06 1.58 -31.42
C ALA A 199 -0.28 2.92 -31.49
N GLY A 200 1.00 2.92 -31.09
CA GLY A 200 1.88 4.10 -31.15
C GLY A 200 1.86 4.99 -29.90
N THR A 201 1.24 4.54 -28.80
CA THR A 201 1.22 5.24 -27.51
C THR A 201 2.32 4.70 -26.61
N TYR A 202 3.33 5.53 -26.33
CA TYR A 202 4.47 5.17 -25.47
C TYR A 202 4.54 5.98 -24.18
N GLU A 203 3.55 6.84 -23.93
CA GLU A 203 3.41 7.66 -22.74
C GLU A 203 1.93 7.98 -22.51
N THR A 204 1.54 8.11 -21.25
CA THR A 204 0.17 8.46 -20.84
C THR A 204 0.20 9.56 -19.78
N THR A 205 -0.94 10.19 -19.50
CA THR A 205 -1.06 11.12 -18.37
C THR A 205 -0.65 10.47 -17.04
N TYR A 206 -1.01 9.19 -16.84
CA TYR A 206 -0.60 8.45 -15.65
C TYR A 206 0.93 8.42 -15.51
N THR A 207 1.63 8.01 -16.57
CA THR A 207 3.10 7.88 -16.50
C THR A 207 3.79 9.23 -16.37
N GLN A 208 3.29 10.28 -17.02
CA GLN A 208 3.82 11.64 -16.86
C GLN A 208 3.74 12.10 -15.40
N GLU A 209 2.60 11.88 -14.76
CA GLU A 209 2.38 12.31 -13.37
C GLU A 209 3.22 11.50 -12.37
N VAL A 210 3.32 10.17 -12.55
CA VAL A 210 4.19 9.33 -11.71
C VAL A 210 5.66 9.70 -11.87
N ILE A 211 6.15 9.90 -13.10
CA ILE A 211 7.55 10.25 -13.35
C ILE A 211 7.87 11.64 -12.77
N ALA A 212 6.97 12.61 -12.90
CA ALA A 212 7.16 13.93 -12.32
C ALA A 212 7.28 13.86 -10.78
N MET A 213 6.42 13.08 -10.13
CA MET A 213 6.48 12.91 -8.68
C MET A 213 7.72 12.13 -8.23
N LEU A 214 8.09 11.07 -8.96
CA LEU A 214 9.34 10.33 -8.75
C LEU A 214 10.54 11.27 -8.78
N GLN A 215 10.63 12.18 -9.75
CA GLN A 215 11.73 13.15 -9.83
C GLN A 215 11.76 14.09 -8.64
N THR A 216 10.60 14.53 -8.13
CA THR A 216 10.51 15.30 -6.88
C THR A 216 11.07 14.51 -5.71
N TYR A 217 10.67 13.25 -5.55
CA TYR A 217 11.14 12.41 -4.44
C TYR A 217 12.62 12.06 -4.52
N LEU A 218 13.17 11.82 -5.70
CA LEU A 218 14.62 11.64 -5.86
C LEU A 218 15.40 12.88 -5.44
N GLN A 219 14.92 14.08 -5.79
CA GLN A 219 15.55 15.33 -5.36
C GLN A 219 15.49 15.51 -3.84
N GLU A 220 14.39 15.13 -3.20
CA GLU A 220 14.27 15.15 -1.74
C GLU A 220 15.27 14.19 -1.06
N MET A 221 15.45 12.98 -1.62
CA MET A 221 16.43 12.00 -1.12
C MET A 221 17.89 12.43 -1.37
N GLU A 222 18.16 13.20 -2.42
CA GLU A 222 19.51 13.74 -2.71
C GLU A 222 19.85 14.96 -1.82
N GLY A 223 18.90 15.89 -1.65
CA GLY A 223 19.10 17.17 -0.96
C GLY A 223 19.09 17.10 0.58
N SER A 224 18.99 15.91 1.13
CA SER A 224 18.90 15.60 2.55
C SER A 224 20.20 15.01 3.10
N HIS A 225 21.25 15.00 2.27
CA HIS A 225 22.62 14.68 2.61
C HIS A 225 23.51 15.93 2.89
N ASP A 226 22.93 17.15 2.90
CA ASP A 226 23.60 18.44 3.17
C ASP A 226 23.31 18.97 4.60
#